data_AF-A0A7J8SG39-F1
#
_entry.id   AF-A0A7J8SG39-F1
#
_cell.length_a   1.000
_cell.length_b   1.000
_cell.length_c   1.000
_cell.angle_alpha   90.00
_cell.angle_beta   90.00
_cell.angle_gamma   90.00
#
_symmetry.space_group_name_H-M   'P 1'
#
loop_
_entity.id
_entity.type
_entity.pdbx_description
1 polymer ?
#
loop_
_entity_poly.entity_id
_entity_poly.type
_entity_poly.pdbx_seq_one_letter_code
_entity_poly.pdbx_strand_id
1 'polypeptide(L)'
;MEIQQNKRCLNWCPNWSWRYQLSKQAMKKTLDISELLEKINKFGQPGRVGYRAPSTLPTIEFLCSKEFVVSEASKIAFHQIIEALQDDNISMIGLWGMGGVGKTTLAREVGNQAEKLNLFNKVVITTVSQNPNFEVIQDQIAQFIDFDMKNERGRRSVQDLWLRLK
;
A
#
# COMPACT_ATOMS: atom_id res chain seq x y z
N MET A 1 -21.68 30.98 -4.38
CA MET A 1 -20.94 32.13 -3.84
C MET A 1 -19.46 31.87 -4.06
N GLU A 2 -18.92 32.50 -5.10
CA GLU A 2 -17.51 32.49 -5.42
C GLU A 2 -16.71 33.15 -4.30
N ILE A 3 -15.61 32.52 -3.89
CA ILE A 3 -14.55 33.21 -3.16
C ILE A 3 -13.27 33.04 -3.98
N GLN A 4 -13.15 33.85 -5.02
CA GLN A 4 -11.83 34.18 -5.55
C GLN A 4 -11.13 35.06 -4.51
N GLN A 5 -10.25 34.48 -3.69
CA GLN A 5 -9.30 35.27 -2.90
C GLN A 5 -7.94 35.27 -3.57
N ASN A 6 -7.70 36.32 -4.35
CA ASN A 6 -6.41 36.68 -4.90
C ASN A 6 -5.47 37.10 -3.75
N LYS A 7 -4.68 36.16 -3.21
CA LYS A 7 -3.75 36.38 -2.09
C LYS A 7 -2.32 36.70 -2.55
N ARG A 8 -2.17 37.59 -3.54
CA ARG A 8 -0.85 38.06 -4.00
C ARG A 8 -0.73 39.56 -3.80
N CYS A 9 0.29 39.98 -3.05
CA CYS A 9 0.81 41.34 -3.15
C CYS A 9 1.97 41.30 -4.14
N LEU A 10 1.93 42.15 -5.16
CA LEU A 10 3.02 42.45 -6.10
C LEU A 10 3.78 41.22 -6.62
N ASN A 11 3.08 40.33 -7.34
CA ASN A 11 3.59 39.31 -8.30
C ASN A 11 4.92 38.52 -8.05
N TRP A 12 5.56 38.60 -6.88
CA TRP A 12 6.85 37.95 -6.60
C TRP A 12 7.07 37.51 -5.15
N CYS A 13 6.18 37.79 -4.18
CA CYS A 13 6.41 37.40 -2.78
C CYS A 13 5.20 36.68 -2.16
N PRO A 14 5.38 35.50 -1.52
CA PRO A 14 4.31 34.87 -0.75
C PRO A 14 4.00 35.72 0.49
N ASN A 15 2.71 36.01 0.72
CA ASN A 15 2.23 36.85 1.81
C ASN A 15 2.75 36.38 3.19
N TRP A 16 3.76 37.09 3.72
CA TRP A 16 4.44 36.78 4.98
C TRP A 16 3.46 36.75 6.16
N SER A 17 2.51 37.70 6.18
CA SER A 17 1.49 37.78 7.23
C SER A 17 0.59 36.55 7.24
N TRP A 18 0.23 36.03 6.05
CA TRP A 18 -0.57 34.82 5.92
C TRP A 18 0.22 33.57 6.31
N ARG A 19 1.50 33.46 5.91
CA ARG A 19 2.38 32.37 6.35
C ARG A 19 2.59 32.38 7.87
N TYR A 20 2.75 33.57 8.46
CA TYR A 20 2.86 33.74 9.91
C TYR A 20 1.56 33.31 10.62
N GLN A 21 0.39 33.69 10.09
CA GLN A 21 -0.90 33.25 10.63
C GLN A 21 -1.07 31.73 10.57
N LEU A 22 -0.68 31.09 9.46
CA LEU A 22 -0.71 29.64 9.32
C LEU A 22 0.24 28.95 10.30
N SER A 23 1.47 29.46 10.46
CA SER A 23 2.44 28.95 11.43
C SER A 23 1.88 29.04 12.86
N LYS A 24 1.25 30.16 13.21
CA LYS A 24 0.58 30.35 14.51
C LYS A 24 -0.60 29.39 14.71
N GLN A 25 -1.35 29.05 13.67
CA GLN A 25 -2.41 28.02 13.74
C GLN A 25 -1.84 26.62 13.93
N ALA A 26 -0.77 26.26 13.22
CA ALA A 26 -0.10 24.97 13.34
C ALA A 26 0.46 24.74 14.76
N MET A 27 1.10 25.77 15.34
CA MET A 27 1.57 25.71 16.73
C MET A 27 0.44 25.48 17.73
N LYS A 28 -0.70 26.18 17.59
CA LYS A 28 -1.87 25.97 18.46
C LYS A 28 -2.40 24.55 18.38
N LYS A 29 -2.56 24.01 17.17
CA LYS A 29 -3.01 22.63 16.97
C LYS A 29 -2.02 21.61 17.53
N THR A 30 -0.72 21.90 17.49
CA THR A 30 0.32 21.05 18.10
C THR A 30 0.18 20.99 19.63
N LEU A 31 -0.12 22.13 20.27
CA LEU A 31 -0.38 22.19 21.70
C LEU A 31 -1.64 21.40 22.10
N ASP A 32 -2.74 21.56 21.35
CA ASP A 32 -3.98 20.81 21.58
C ASP A 32 -3.75 19.28 21.50
N ILE A 33 -2.94 18.82 20.53
CA ILE A 33 -2.58 17.40 20.38
C ILE A 33 -1.76 16.92 21.59
N SER A 34 -0.80 17.72 22.08
CA SER A 34 0.00 17.33 23.25
C SER A 34 -0.84 17.21 24.53
N GLU A 35 -1.85 18.06 24.71
CA GLU A 35 -2.77 17.99 25.85
C GLU A 35 -3.66 16.72 25.79
N LEU A 36 -4.13 16.34 24.60
CA LEU A 36 -4.89 15.10 24.39
C LEU A 36 -4.05 13.85 24.70
N LEU A 37 -2.78 13.83 24.30
CA LEU A 37 -1.85 12.73 24.61
C LEU A 37 -1.59 12.61 26.11
N GLU A 38 -1.43 13.74 26.82
CA GLU A 38 -1.33 13.71 28.28
C GLU A 38 -2.58 13.17 28.96
N LYS A 39 -3.77 13.57 28.49
CA LYS A 39 -5.05 13.07 29.02
C LYS A 39 -5.16 11.56 28.82
N ILE A 40 -4.86 11.05 27.63
CA ILE A 40 -4.86 9.61 27.34
C ILE A 40 -3.90 8.85 28.26
N ASN A 41 -2.70 9.38 28.51
CA ASN A 41 -1.73 8.79 29.44
C ASN A 41 -2.23 8.79 30.90
N LYS A 42 -3.02 9.80 31.31
CA LYS A 42 -3.65 9.86 32.64
C LYS A 42 -4.84 8.91 32.79
N PHE A 43 -5.48 8.47 31.70
CA PHE A 43 -6.61 7.53 31.72
C PHE A 43 -6.22 6.05 31.73
N GLY A 44 -4.91 5.72 31.76
CA GLY A 44 -4.44 4.33 31.75
C GLY A 44 -3.91 3.85 33.09
N GLN A 45 -4.79 3.38 34.00
CA GLN A 45 -4.69 2.07 34.67
C GLN A 45 -6.03 1.68 35.32
N PRO A 46 -6.75 0.68 34.78
CA PRO A 46 -7.48 -0.29 35.59
C PRO A 46 -6.62 -1.54 35.75
N GLY A 47 -6.55 -2.06 36.98
CA GLY A 47 -5.69 -3.16 37.39
C GLY A 47 -5.88 -4.47 36.61
N ARG A 48 -4.81 -5.27 36.66
CA ARG A 48 -4.66 -6.64 36.15
C ARG A 48 -5.90 -7.54 36.34
N VAL A 49 -6.41 -8.12 35.24
CA VAL A 49 -6.73 -9.56 35.11
C VAL A 49 -6.62 -9.94 33.62
N GLY A 50 -5.88 -11.01 33.32
CA GLY A 50 -5.83 -11.65 32.00
C GLY A 50 -4.47 -11.50 31.29
N TYR A 51 -3.90 -12.63 30.86
CA TYR A 51 -2.78 -12.63 29.92
C TYR A 51 -3.21 -11.89 28.65
N ARG A 52 -2.57 -10.76 28.35
CA ARG A 52 -2.67 -10.16 27.02
C ARG A 52 -1.91 -11.09 26.09
N ALA A 53 -2.64 -11.84 25.25
CA ALA A 53 -2.09 -12.26 23.97
C ALA A 53 -1.50 -11.01 23.30
N PRO A 54 -0.32 -11.06 22.66
CA PRO A 54 0.28 -9.87 22.05
C PRO A 54 -0.67 -9.30 21.00
N SER A 55 -1.41 -8.25 21.34
CA SER A 55 -2.29 -7.53 20.43
C SER A 55 -1.51 -6.50 19.59
N THR A 56 -0.25 -6.79 19.28
CA THR A 56 0.40 -6.21 18.12
C THR A 56 0.07 -7.10 16.95
N LEU A 57 -1.14 -6.92 16.39
CA LEU A 57 -1.27 -7.08 14.96
C LEU A 57 -0.16 -6.21 14.36
N PRO A 58 0.69 -6.74 13.46
CA PRO A 58 1.71 -5.91 12.83
C PRO A 58 0.99 -4.71 12.22
N THR A 59 1.23 -3.51 12.75
CA THR A 59 0.68 -2.29 12.16
C THR A 59 1.12 -2.31 10.70
N ILE A 60 0.16 -2.49 9.80
CA ILE A 60 0.42 -2.55 8.37
C ILE A 60 0.73 -1.13 7.95
N GLU A 61 1.97 -0.70 8.13
CA GLU A 61 2.41 0.61 7.70
C GLU A 61 2.58 0.60 6.18
N PHE A 62 1.84 1.49 5.50
CA PHE A 62 2.03 1.74 4.07
C PHE A 62 3.36 2.47 3.84
N LEU A 63 4.45 1.71 3.85
CA LEU A 63 5.80 2.19 3.59
C LEU A 63 6.06 2.12 2.09
N CYS A 64 5.82 3.23 1.40
CA CYS A 64 6.07 3.32 -0.03
C CYS A 64 7.56 3.53 -0.33
N SER A 65 8.04 2.97 -1.43
CA SER A 65 9.35 3.32 -1.98
C SER A 65 9.45 4.83 -2.28
N LYS A 66 10.67 5.39 -2.22
CA LYS A 66 10.93 6.85 -2.32
C LYS A 66 10.39 7.54 -3.59
N GLU A 67 9.90 6.78 -4.56
CA GLU A 67 9.49 7.23 -5.89
C GLU A 67 7.98 7.45 -6.04
N PHE A 68 7.17 7.15 -5.01
CA PHE A 68 5.71 7.31 -5.05
C PHE A 68 5.21 8.43 -4.14
N VAL A 69 4.48 9.38 -4.71
CA VAL A 69 3.75 10.38 -3.93
C VAL A 69 2.51 9.73 -3.34
N VAL A 70 2.59 9.39 -2.07
CA VAL A 70 1.49 8.79 -1.31
C VAL A 70 0.35 9.80 -1.18
N SER A 71 -0.78 9.51 -1.82
CA SER A 71 -2.04 10.22 -1.57
C SER A 71 -2.85 9.52 -0.48
N GLU A 72 -3.77 10.23 0.17
CA GLU A 72 -4.71 9.62 1.11
C GLU A 72 -5.56 8.54 0.43
N ALA A 73 -5.99 8.76 -0.82
CA ALA A 73 -6.73 7.75 -1.58
C ALA A 73 -5.89 6.48 -1.82
N SER A 74 -4.59 6.63 -2.10
CA SER A 74 -3.68 5.49 -2.29
C SER A 74 -3.50 4.68 -1.00
N LYS A 75 -3.43 5.34 0.17
CA LYS A 75 -3.38 4.65 1.47
C LYS A 75 -4.65 3.85 1.73
N ILE A 76 -5.82 4.46 1.52
CA ILE A 76 -7.12 3.81 1.71
C ILE A 76 -7.22 2.58 0.80
N ALA A 77 -6.91 2.74 -0.49
CA ALA A 77 -6.93 1.63 -1.45
C ALA A 77 -5.95 0.53 -1.06
N PHE A 78 -4.75 0.87 -0.59
CA PHE A 78 -3.79 -0.12 -0.10
C PHE A 78 -4.36 -0.96 1.05
N HIS A 79 -4.93 -0.31 2.08
CA HIS A 79 -5.51 -1.03 3.22
C HIS A 79 -6.68 -1.92 2.79
N GLN A 80 -7.57 -1.44 1.93
CA GLN A 80 -8.69 -2.22 1.40
C GLN A 80 -8.23 -3.46 0.63
N ILE A 81 -7.16 -3.33 -0.18
CA ILE A 81 -6.63 -4.47 -0.93
C ILE A 81 -5.99 -5.48 0.02
N ILE A 82 -5.22 -5.04 1.02
CA ILE A 82 -4.60 -5.94 2.00
C ILE A 82 -5.66 -6.68 2.82
N GLU A 83 -6.73 -6.01 3.21
CA GLU A 83 -7.88 -6.65 3.88
C GLU A 83 -8.56 -7.67 2.97
N ALA A 84 -8.83 -7.30 1.70
CA ALA A 84 -9.42 -8.22 0.72
C ALA A 84 -8.52 -9.43 0.41
N LEU A 85 -7.20 -9.30 0.48
CA LEU A 85 -6.26 -10.41 0.30
C LEU A 85 -6.30 -11.44 1.44
N GLN A 86 -6.86 -11.09 2.60
CA GLN A 86 -7.03 -12.00 3.74
C GLN A 86 -8.38 -12.73 3.73
N ASP A 87 -9.29 -12.35 2.84
CA ASP A 87 -10.59 -13.01 2.68
C ASP A 87 -10.47 -14.16 1.67
N ASP A 88 -10.54 -15.40 2.15
CA ASP A 88 -10.46 -16.61 1.33
C ASP A 88 -11.57 -16.72 0.25
N ASN A 89 -12.65 -15.92 0.36
CA ASN A 89 -13.70 -15.86 -0.65
C ASN A 89 -13.33 -14.98 -1.85
N ILE A 90 -12.28 -14.17 -1.75
CA ILE A 90 -11.84 -13.23 -2.78
C ILE A 90 -10.61 -13.79 -3.49
N SER A 91 -10.78 -14.20 -4.74
CA SER A 91 -9.67 -14.72 -5.57
C SER A 91 -9.12 -13.72 -6.59
N MET A 92 -9.79 -12.58 -6.80
CA MET A 92 -9.40 -11.59 -7.81
C MET A 92 -9.75 -10.16 -7.39
N ILE A 93 -8.76 -9.27 -7.50
CA ILE A 93 -8.90 -7.83 -7.21
C ILE A 93 -8.46 -7.04 -8.44
N GLY A 94 -9.34 -6.17 -8.95
CA GLY A 94 -9.08 -5.32 -10.11
C GLY A 94 -8.82 -3.86 -9.73
N LEU A 95 -7.73 -3.28 -10.23
CA LEU A 95 -7.42 -1.86 -10.10
C LEU A 95 -7.71 -1.13 -11.42
N TRP A 96 -8.63 -0.16 -11.40
CA TRP A 96 -9.03 0.58 -12.61
C TRP A 96 -8.93 2.10 -12.40
N GLY A 97 -8.85 2.86 -13.50
CA GLY A 97 -8.76 4.33 -13.47
C GLY A 97 -7.89 4.91 -14.58
N MET A 98 -7.77 6.23 -14.62
CA MET A 98 -6.99 6.98 -15.62
C MET A 98 -5.53 6.52 -15.73
N GLY A 99 -4.90 6.70 -16.89
CA GLY A 99 -3.48 6.45 -17.09
C GLY A 99 -2.60 7.30 -16.16
N GLY A 100 -1.43 6.78 -15.76
CA GLY A 100 -0.46 7.54 -14.96
C GLY A 100 -0.76 7.71 -13.47
N VAL A 101 -1.95 7.32 -12.98
CA VAL A 101 -2.34 7.48 -11.56
C VAL A 101 -1.64 6.51 -10.57
N GLY A 102 -0.71 5.68 -11.05
CA GLY A 102 0.08 4.79 -10.19
C GLY A 102 -0.57 3.46 -9.81
N LYS A 103 -1.57 2.96 -10.56
CA LYS A 103 -2.22 1.66 -10.28
C LYS A 103 -1.23 0.49 -10.21
N THR A 104 -0.34 0.39 -11.19
CA THR A 104 0.71 -0.66 -11.23
C THR A 104 1.68 -0.51 -10.06
N THR A 105 1.98 0.73 -9.66
CA THR A 105 2.82 1.00 -8.50
C THR A 105 2.14 0.55 -7.21
N LEU A 106 0.85 0.86 -7.03
CA LEU A 106 0.07 0.40 -5.90
C LEU A 106 0.03 -1.13 -5.82
N ALA A 107 -0.25 -1.81 -6.93
CA ALA A 107 -0.24 -3.28 -6.98
C ALA A 107 1.12 -3.88 -6.58
N ARG A 108 2.22 -3.25 -7.01
CA ARG A 108 3.57 -3.68 -6.64
C ARG A 108 3.82 -3.53 -5.14
N GLU A 109 3.41 -2.41 -4.54
CA GLU A 109 3.62 -2.20 -3.10
C GLU A 109 2.73 -3.09 -2.23
N VAL A 110 1.50 -3.38 -2.67
CA VAL A 110 0.66 -4.41 -2.05
C VAL A 110 1.36 -5.76 -2.11
N GLY A 111 1.89 -6.15 -3.27
CA GLY A 111 2.63 -7.41 -3.42
C GLY A 111 3.82 -7.52 -2.48
N ASN A 112 4.65 -6.47 -2.40
CA ASN A 112 5.78 -6.39 -1.47
C ASN A 112 5.32 -6.52 0.00
N GLN A 113 4.21 -5.89 0.36
CA GLN A 113 3.68 -5.97 1.73
C GLN A 113 3.09 -7.34 2.03
N ALA A 114 2.37 -7.95 1.08
CA ALA A 114 1.81 -9.28 1.22
C ALA A 114 2.91 -10.33 1.46
N GLU A 115 4.07 -10.18 0.80
CA GLU A 115 5.25 -11.00 1.06
C GLU A 115 5.83 -10.75 2.46
N LYS A 116 6.03 -9.49 2.87
CA LYS A 116 6.53 -9.15 4.22
C LYS A 116 5.63 -9.67 5.35
N LEU A 117 4.33 -9.62 5.15
CA LEU A 117 3.33 -10.12 6.09
C LEU A 117 3.13 -11.64 6.00
N ASN A 118 3.78 -12.31 5.04
CA ASN A 118 3.61 -13.73 4.75
C ASN A 118 2.14 -14.12 4.54
N LEU A 119 1.36 -13.26 3.86
CA LEU A 119 -0.05 -13.57 3.52
C LEU A 119 -0.16 -14.73 2.52
N PHE A 120 0.88 -14.92 1.71
CA PHE A 120 0.99 -16.00 0.73
C PHE A 120 2.37 -16.64 0.83
N ASN A 121 2.47 -17.93 0.48
CA ASN A 121 3.75 -18.65 0.44
C ASN A 121 4.72 -18.07 -0.60
N LYS A 122 4.19 -17.60 -1.73
CA LYS A 122 4.95 -16.93 -2.80
C LYS A 122 4.10 -15.83 -3.42
N VAL A 123 4.71 -14.68 -3.68
CA VAL A 123 4.10 -13.56 -4.42
C VAL A 123 4.86 -13.38 -5.73
N VAL A 124 4.14 -13.43 -6.85
CA VAL A 124 4.73 -13.31 -8.20
C VAL A 124 4.22 -12.06 -8.88
N ILE A 125 5.13 -11.18 -9.30
CA ILE A 125 4.82 -9.95 -10.03
C ILE A 125 5.31 -10.12 -11.47
N THR A 126 4.39 -10.16 -12.43
CA THR A 126 4.70 -10.21 -13.87
C THR A 126 3.92 -9.14 -14.63
N THR A 127 4.47 -8.72 -15.77
CA THR A 127 3.84 -7.73 -16.65
C THR A 127 3.23 -8.44 -17.85
N VAL A 128 1.93 -8.27 -18.04
CA VAL A 128 1.22 -8.76 -19.24
C VAL A 128 1.06 -7.58 -20.20
N SER A 129 1.71 -7.67 -21.36
CA SER A 129 1.59 -6.67 -22.43
C SER A 129 0.30 -6.88 -23.25
N GLN A 130 -0.04 -5.91 -24.09
CA GLN A 130 -1.20 -6.01 -24.98
C GLN A 130 -1.12 -7.20 -25.96
N ASN A 131 0.11 -7.52 -26.40
CA ASN A 131 0.40 -8.71 -27.20
C ASN A 131 1.17 -9.69 -26.30
N PRO A 132 0.47 -10.48 -25.48
CA PRO A 132 1.09 -11.32 -24.48
C PRO A 132 1.87 -12.46 -25.14
N ASN A 133 3.13 -12.61 -24.75
CA ASN A 133 3.87 -13.84 -25.02
C ASN A 133 3.66 -14.79 -23.84
N PHE A 134 2.68 -15.68 -23.97
CA PHE A 134 2.32 -16.62 -22.90
C PHE A 134 3.48 -17.55 -22.52
N GLU A 135 4.35 -17.90 -23.47
CA GLU A 135 5.50 -18.76 -23.20
C GLU A 135 6.46 -18.09 -22.22
N VAL A 136 6.78 -16.82 -22.48
CA VAL A 136 7.65 -16.01 -21.62
C VAL A 136 7.01 -15.75 -20.26
N ILE A 137 5.72 -15.47 -20.21
CA ILE A 137 5.00 -15.25 -18.93
C ILE A 137 5.01 -16.53 -18.08
N GLN A 138 4.75 -17.68 -18.70
CA GLN A 138 4.82 -18.98 -18.01
C GLN A 138 6.23 -19.27 -17.51
N ASP A 139 7.25 -19.02 -18.33
CA ASP A 139 8.65 -19.22 -17.94
C ASP A 139 9.06 -18.30 -16.78
N GLN A 140 8.60 -17.05 -16.76
CA GLN A 140 8.81 -16.14 -15.64
C GLN A 140 8.15 -16.66 -14.36
N ILE A 141 6.86 -17.02 -14.42
CA ILE A 141 6.14 -17.56 -13.25
C ILE A 141 6.82 -18.84 -12.74
N ALA A 142 7.21 -19.73 -13.65
CA ALA A 142 7.89 -20.98 -13.34
C ALA A 142 9.22 -20.74 -12.60
N GLN A 143 10.03 -19.79 -13.08
CA GLN A 143 11.28 -19.40 -12.41
C GLN A 143 11.05 -18.92 -10.97
N PHE A 144 10.03 -18.09 -10.73
CA PHE A 144 9.70 -17.64 -9.36
C PHE A 144 9.30 -18.78 -8.42
N ILE A 145 8.71 -19.85 -8.94
CA ILE A 145 8.31 -21.01 -8.15
C ILE A 145 9.36 -22.13 -8.10
N ASP A 146 10.58 -21.86 -8.58
CA ASP A 146 11.68 -22.84 -8.71
C ASP A 146 11.29 -24.07 -9.55
N PHE A 147 10.50 -23.83 -10.61
CA PHE A 147 10.05 -24.84 -11.54
C PHE A 147 10.72 -24.65 -12.91
N ASP A 148 11.33 -25.71 -13.43
CA ASP A 148 11.83 -25.71 -14.79
C ASP A 148 10.72 -26.12 -15.77
N MET A 149 10.42 -25.24 -16.72
CA MET A 149 9.50 -25.52 -17.83
C MET A 149 10.11 -26.44 -18.88
N LYS A 150 11.39 -26.80 -18.78
CA LYS A 150 12.07 -27.73 -19.68
C LYS A 150 12.56 -28.97 -18.93
N ASN A 151 12.63 -30.09 -19.65
CA ASN A 151 13.26 -31.32 -19.19
C ASN A 151 13.86 -32.06 -20.39
N GLU A 152 14.43 -33.25 -20.14
CA GLU A 152 15.01 -34.12 -21.17
C GLU A 152 14.05 -34.49 -22.32
N ARG A 153 12.73 -34.39 -22.09
CA ARG A 153 11.69 -34.68 -23.07
C ARG A 153 11.18 -33.42 -23.81
N GLY A 154 11.72 -32.24 -23.51
CA GLY A 154 11.33 -30.97 -24.13
C GLY A 154 10.62 -30.02 -23.14
N ARG A 155 9.69 -29.21 -23.66
CA ARG A 155 8.92 -28.25 -22.86
C ARG A 155 7.80 -28.98 -22.11
N ARG A 156 7.71 -28.76 -20.80
CA ARG A 156 6.65 -29.26 -19.93
C ARG A 156 5.32 -28.60 -20.24
N SER A 157 4.25 -29.29 -19.87
CA SER A 157 2.89 -28.83 -20.14
C SER A 157 2.47 -27.73 -19.14
N VAL A 158 1.50 -26.91 -19.53
CA VAL A 158 0.93 -25.89 -18.63
C VAL A 158 0.21 -26.56 -17.44
N GLN A 159 -0.27 -27.79 -17.63
CA GLN A 159 -0.88 -28.60 -16.58
C GLN A 159 0.14 -28.95 -15.49
N ASP A 160 1.39 -29.25 -15.87
CA ASP A 160 2.47 -29.52 -14.91
C ASP A 160 2.77 -28.28 -14.06
N LEU A 161 2.78 -27.10 -14.70
CA LEU A 161 2.93 -25.82 -14.01
C LEU A 161 1.75 -25.55 -13.06
N TRP A 162 0.52 -25.80 -13.51
CA TRP A 162 -0.69 -25.61 -12.70
C TRP A 162 -0.66 -26.49 -11.44
N LEU A 163 -0.24 -27.75 -11.56
CA LEU A 163 -0.14 -28.67 -10.43
C LEU A 163 0.87 -28.19 -9.37
N ARG A 164 1.85 -27.36 -9.77
CA ARG A 164 2.83 -26.78 -8.85
C ARG A 164 2.32 -25.55 -8.11
N LEU A 165 1.33 -24.86 -8.68
CA LEU A 165 0.72 -23.64 -8.11
C LEU A 165 -0.41 -23.93 -7.12
N LYS A 166 -0.96 -25.15 -7.13
CA LYS A 166 -1.97 -25.62 -6.17
C LYS A 166 -1.33 -26.02 -4.84
#